data_AF-A0A354TMJ3-F1
#
_entry.id   AF-A0A354TMJ3-F1
#
_cell.length_a   1.000
_cell.length_b   1.000
_cell.length_c   1.000
_cell.angle_alpha   90.00
_cell.angle_beta   90.00
_cell.angle_gamma   90.00
#
_symmetry.space_group_name_H-M   'P 1'
#
loop_
_entity.id
_entity.type
_entity.pdbx_description
1 polymer ?
#
loop_
_entity_poly.entity_id
_entity_poly.type
_entity_poly.pdbx_seq_one_letter_code
_entity_poly.pdbx_strand_id
1 'polypeptide(L)'
;MNFDSLSIKEAAVNETVSLSAELLDPMQLGERAANCESSAELLAMLRDAIAQASAILDERYKQNLSITDIVHGRASVIDQVLRIAWGRQQWP
;
A
#
# COMPACT_ATOMS: atom_id res chain seq x y z
N MET A 1 -16.11 -25.96 16.60
CA MET A 1 -15.74 -24.90 15.64
C MET A 1 -16.15 -23.59 16.26
N ASN A 2 -15.19 -22.70 16.53
CA ASN A 2 -15.42 -21.46 17.28
C ASN A 2 -15.60 -20.31 16.27
N PHE A 3 -16.85 -19.99 15.95
CA PHE A 3 -17.21 -18.99 14.94
C PHE A 3 -16.75 -17.57 15.32
N ASP A 4 -16.64 -17.27 16.61
CA ASP A 4 -16.20 -15.97 17.12
C ASP A 4 -14.75 -15.64 16.75
N SER A 5 -13.87 -16.66 16.66
CA SER A 5 -12.46 -16.43 16.30
C SER A 5 -12.27 -16.10 14.82
N LEU A 6 -13.20 -16.47 13.95
CA LEU A 6 -13.14 -16.17 12.52
C LEU A 6 -13.63 -14.73 12.26
N SER A 7 -14.73 -14.33 12.91
CA SER A 7 -15.31 -13.00 12.76
C SER A 7 -14.38 -11.87 13.23
N ILE A 8 -13.64 -12.07 14.34
CA ILE A 8 -12.64 -11.10 14.81
C ILE A 8 -11.47 -10.95 13.82
N LYS A 9 -11.05 -12.05 13.18
CA LYS A 9 -9.99 -12.02 12.17
C LYS A 9 -10.44 -11.33 10.90
N GLU A 10 -11.68 -11.57 10.46
CA GLU A 10 -12.24 -10.92 9.27
C GLU A 10 -12.39 -9.41 9.48
N ALA A 11 -12.81 -8.96 10.68
CA ALA A 11 -12.91 -7.54 10.99
C ALA A 11 -11.53 -6.83 10.95
N ALA A 12 -10.51 -7.41 11.58
CA ALA A 12 -9.15 -6.86 11.56
C ALA A 12 -8.53 -6.89 10.15
N VAL A 13 -8.81 -7.92 9.35
CA VAL A 13 -8.38 -7.98 7.94
C VAL A 13 -9.11 -6.91 7.11
N ASN A 14 -10.39 -6.70 7.35
CA ASN A 14 -11.14 -5.68 6.61
C ASN A 14 -10.71 -4.26 6.97
N GLU A 15 -10.41 -4.00 8.24
CA GLU A 15 -9.90 -2.71 8.72
C GLU A 15 -8.50 -2.42 8.17
N THR A 16 -7.62 -3.41 8.12
CA THR A 16 -6.28 -3.28 7.51
C THR A 16 -6.33 -3.11 5.99
N VAL A 17 -7.26 -3.77 5.30
CA VAL A 17 -7.52 -3.54 3.86
C VAL A 17 -8.04 -2.12 3.62
N SER A 18 -8.95 -1.63 4.47
CA SER A 18 -9.51 -0.28 4.36
C SER A 18 -8.45 0.81 4.63
N LEU A 19 -7.60 0.63 5.65
CA LEU A 19 -6.47 1.52 5.94
C LEU A 19 -5.42 1.52 4.83
N SER A 20 -5.23 0.38 4.17
CA SER A 20 -4.30 0.26 3.04
C SER A 20 -4.82 0.98 1.80
N ALA A 21 -6.12 0.87 1.49
CA ALA A 21 -6.76 1.58 0.38
C ALA A 21 -6.74 3.11 0.57
N GLU A 22 -6.72 3.58 1.81
CA GLU A 22 -6.62 5.01 2.14
C GLU A 22 -5.20 5.57 1.95
N LEU A 23 -4.16 4.72 2.07
CA LEU A 23 -2.77 5.11 1.89
C LEU A 23 -2.35 5.12 0.42
N LEU A 24 -2.92 4.19 -0.36
CA LEU A 24 -2.63 4.03 -1.77
C LEU A 24 -3.79 3.35 -2.46
N ASP A 25 -4.25 3.90 -3.58
CA ASP A 25 -5.19 3.23 -4.47
C ASP A 25 -4.40 2.34 -5.45
N PRO A 26 -4.41 1.00 -5.27
CA PRO A 26 -3.62 0.11 -6.09
C PRO A 26 -4.10 0.07 -7.54
N MET A 27 -5.38 0.32 -7.78
CA MET A 27 -5.97 0.29 -9.13
C MET A 27 -5.50 1.52 -9.92
N GLN A 28 -5.63 2.72 -9.32
CA GLN A 28 -5.09 3.94 -9.94
C GLN A 28 -3.57 3.89 -10.11
N LEU A 29 -2.84 3.36 -9.13
CA LEU A 29 -1.39 3.23 -9.25
C LEU A 29 -1.01 2.27 -10.39
N GLY A 30 -1.76 1.18 -10.57
CA GLY A 30 -1.58 0.24 -11.67
C GLY A 30 -1.87 0.85 -13.04
N GLU A 31 -2.95 1.64 -13.18
CA GLU A 31 -3.27 2.36 -14.42
C GLU A 31 -2.20 3.40 -14.77
N ARG A 32 -1.78 4.21 -13.78
CA ARG A 32 -0.68 5.17 -13.97
C ARG A 32 0.61 4.46 -14.33
N ALA A 33 0.90 3.35 -13.65
CA ALA A 33 2.05 2.53 -13.97
C ALA A 33 1.97 2.03 -15.41
N ALA A 34 0.82 1.57 -15.91
CA ALA A 34 0.66 1.09 -17.29
C ALA A 34 0.91 2.18 -18.35
N ASN A 35 0.63 3.43 -18.03
CA ASN A 35 0.82 4.56 -18.95
C ASN A 35 2.26 5.11 -18.97
N CYS A 36 3.16 4.65 -18.11
CA CYS A 36 4.57 5.07 -18.15
C CYS A 36 5.29 4.50 -19.38
N GLU A 37 5.89 5.36 -20.18
CA GLU A 37 6.59 4.98 -21.42
C GLU A 37 8.05 4.58 -21.17
N SER A 38 8.60 4.95 -19.99
CA SER A 38 9.99 4.65 -19.63
C SER A 38 10.13 4.10 -18.21
N SER A 39 11.18 3.32 -17.98
CA SER A 39 11.52 2.80 -16.64
C SER A 39 11.85 3.92 -15.66
N ALA A 40 12.44 5.02 -16.12
CA ALA A 40 12.76 6.17 -15.28
C ALA A 40 11.49 6.86 -14.74
N GLU A 41 10.50 7.03 -15.61
CA GLU A 41 9.20 7.59 -15.24
C GLU A 41 8.44 6.67 -14.27
N LEU A 42 8.44 5.36 -14.54
CA LEU A 42 7.85 4.36 -13.64
C LEU A 42 8.49 4.43 -12.25
N LEU A 43 9.83 4.43 -12.18
CA LEU A 43 10.54 4.48 -10.90
C LEU A 43 10.30 5.79 -10.15
N ALA A 44 10.24 6.93 -10.84
CA ALA A 44 9.91 8.21 -10.22
C ALA A 44 8.49 8.20 -9.64
N MET A 45 7.51 7.74 -10.43
CA MET A 45 6.11 7.63 -10.01
C MET A 45 5.94 6.71 -8.79
N LEU A 46 6.59 5.54 -8.78
CA LEU A 46 6.53 4.62 -7.63
C LEU A 46 7.20 5.21 -6.38
N ARG A 47 8.30 5.95 -6.53
CA ARG A 47 8.95 6.66 -5.41
C ARG A 47 8.03 7.74 -4.82
N ASP A 48 7.37 8.51 -5.68
CA ASP A 48 6.42 9.54 -5.24
C ASP A 48 5.24 8.91 -4.49
N ALA A 49 4.76 7.76 -4.94
CA ALA A 49 3.69 7.03 -4.26
C ALA A 49 4.11 6.57 -2.85
N ILE A 50 5.33 6.04 -2.69
CA ILE A 50 5.88 5.68 -1.37
C ILE A 50 6.03 6.93 -0.49
N ALA A 51 6.52 8.04 -1.05
CA ALA A 51 6.72 9.28 -0.30
C ALA A 51 5.39 9.86 0.20
N GLN A 52 4.35 9.86 -0.64
CA GLN A 52 3.00 10.32 -0.27
C GLN A 52 2.42 9.48 0.86
N ALA A 53 2.45 8.15 0.73
CA ALA A 53 1.98 7.25 1.79
C ALA A 53 2.78 7.43 3.08
N SER A 54 4.10 7.62 2.98
CA SER A 54 4.96 7.88 4.15
C SER A 54 4.58 9.18 4.85
N ALA A 55 4.28 10.25 4.11
CA ALA A 55 3.85 11.52 4.70
C ALA A 55 2.52 11.39 5.47
N ILE A 56 1.56 10.63 4.93
CA ILE A 56 0.29 10.34 5.61
C ILE A 56 0.55 9.56 6.91
N LEU A 57 1.37 8.51 6.84
CA LEU A 57 1.72 7.68 7.99
C LEU A 57 2.49 8.45 9.07
N ASP A 58 3.39 9.34 8.68
CA ASP A 58 4.13 10.19 9.60
C ASP A 58 3.20 11.20 10.29
N GLU A 59 2.16 11.69 9.60
CA GLU A 59 1.14 12.54 10.22
C GLU A 59 0.27 11.75 11.22
N ARG A 60 -0.10 10.51 10.89
CA ARG A 60 -0.79 9.60 11.82
C ARG A 60 0.05 9.33 13.07
N TYR A 61 1.36 9.19 12.91
CA TYR A 61 2.29 9.05 14.04
C TYR A 61 2.27 10.28 14.95
N LYS A 62 2.34 11.50 14.39
CA LYS A 62 2.25 12.75 15.18
C LYS A 62 0.92 12.89 15.92
N GLN A 63 -0.14 12.29 15.39
CA GLN A 63 -1.47 12.27 16.01
C GLN A 63 -1.62 11.18 17.10
N ASN A 64 -0.56 10.46 17.45
CA ASN A 64 -0.56 9.33 18.39
C ASN A 64 -1.53 8.20 17.99
N LEU A 65 -1.77 8.00 16.69
CA LEU A 65 -2.49 6.83 16.20
C LEU A 65 -1.64 5.56 16.37
N SER A 66 -2.31 4.41 16.24
CA SER A 66 -1.72 3.08 16.43
C SER A 66 -0.44 2.87 15.61
N ILE A 67 0.68 2.65 16.31
CA ILE A 67 1.97 2.33 15.68
C ILE A 67 1.89 1.03 14.89
N THR A 68 1.12 0.05 15.38
CA THR A 68 0.91 -1.23 14.69
C THR A 68 0.29 -1.01 13.31
N ASP A 69 -0.72 -0.15 13.22
CA ASP A 69 -1.41 0.14 11.96
C ASP A 69 -0.52 0.95 11.02
N ILE A 70 0.30 1.85 11.56
CA ILE A 70 1.29 2.61 10.79
C ILE A 70 2.32 1.69 10.15
N VAL A 71 2.86 0.73 10.90
CA VAL A 71 3.84 -0.23 10.39
C VAL A 71 3.22 -1.18 9.36
N HIS A 72 2.02 -1.71 9.63
CA HIS A 72 1.30 -2.55 8.67
C HIS A 72 0.96 -1.78 7.38
N GLY A 73 0.49 -0.54 7.50
CA GLY A 73 0.21 0.32 6.36
C GLY A 73 1.46 0.56 5.51
N ARG A 74 2.61 0.82 6.14
CA ARG A 74 3.89 0.98 5.42
C ARG A 74 4.29 -0.29 4.66
N ALA A 75 4.19 -1.45 5.30
CA ALA A 75 4.48 -2.74 4.66
C ALA A 75 3.55 -3.01 3.47
N SER A 76 2.25 -2.78 3.65
CA SER A 76 1.23 -2.94 2.59
C SER A 76 1.51 -2.08 1.36
N VAL A 77 1.90 -0.82 1.55
CA VAL A 77 2.26 0.09 0.44
C VAL A 77 3.47 -0.44 -0.33
N ILE A 78 4.51 -0.90 0.37
CA ILE A 78 5.70 -1.45 -0.27
C ILE A 78 5.36 -2.71 -1.06
N ASP A 79 4.55 -3.61 -0.51
CA ASP A 79 4.11 -4.82 -1.21
C ASP A 79 3.35 -4.50 -2.51
N GLN A 80 2.45 -3.51 -2.48
CA GLN A 80 1.70 -3.09 -3.67
C GLN A 80 2.61 -2.48 -4.73
N VAL A 81 3.54 -1.60 -4.33
CA VAL A 81 4.53 -1.00 -5.23
C VAL A 81 5.41 -2.06 -5.86
N LEU A 82 5.87 -3.05 -5.08
CA LEU A 82 6.68 -4.16 -5.59
C LEU A 82 5.90 -5.02 -6.58
N ARG A 83 4.63 -5.34 -6.32
CA ARG A 83 3.78 -6.08 -7.27
C ARG A 83 3.67 -5.38 -8.62
N ILE A 84 3.47 -4.06 -8.61
CA ILE A 84 3.37 -3.26 -9.83
C ILE A 84 4.71 -3.20 -10.56
N ALA A 85 5.81 -2.93 -9.85
CA ALA A 85 7.15 -2.92 -10.42
C ALA A 85 7.50 -4.27 -11.06
N TRP A 86 7.23 -5.36 -10.35
CA TRP A 86 7.48 -6.73 -10.82
C TRP A 86 6.68 -7.06 -12.08
N GLY A 87 5.42 -6.61 -12.17
CA GLY A 87 4.58 -6.79 -13.34
C GLY A 87 5.02 -6.01 -14.58
N ARG A 88 5.76 -4.91 -14.41
CA ARG A 88 6.30 -4.09 -15.50
C ARG A 88 7.71 -4.53 -15.94
N GLN A 89 8.42 -5.30 -15.12
CA GLN A 89 9.75 -5.82 -15.45
C GLN A 89 9.64 -6.82 -16.61
N GLN A 90 10.37 -6.57 -17.69
CA GLN A 90 10.57 -7.58 -18.74
C GLN A 90 11.59 -8.59 -18.23
N TRP A 91 11.15 -9.84 -18.06
CA TRP A 91 11.99 -10.96 -17.66
C TRP A 91 12.59 -11.65 -18.91
N PRO A 92 13.85 -12.10 -18.87
CA PRO A 92 14.49 -12.85 -19.96
C PRO A 92 13.82 -14.19 -20.27
#